data_AF-A0A7X4B591-F1
#
_entry.id   AF-A0A7X4B591-F1
#
_cell.length_a   1.000
_cell.length_b   1.000
_cell.length_c   1.000
_cell.angle_alpha   90.00
_cell.angle_beta   90.00
_cell.angle_gamma   90.00
#
_symmetry.space_group_name_H-M   'P 1'
#
loop_
_entity.id
_entity.type
_entity.pdbx_description
1 polymer ?
#
loop_
_entity_poly.entity_id
_entity_poly.type
_entity_poly.pdbx_seq_one_letter_code
_entity_poly.pdbx_strand_id
1 'polypeptide(L)'
;MNILLKPNIDHDAESFESLAALYNHTKEIVFDEIIIDMRETEWFAADMCAVFGAILHSLGNRLNEARLININPAIEEILSKNGFLSHYGVAQIPDEWQTTISYQRFDITDERHFANYIDSEFINRSEIPGMSDILLKKFRESIFEIYSNAVLHSQTDMGVFSCGQFFPNQERLIFTVADLGVGIRTNINKYT
;
A
#
# COMPACT_ATOMS: atom_id res chain seq x y z
N MET A 1 -17.97 15.29 -1.68
CA MET A 1 -18.34 14.21 -2.64
C MET A 1 -18.38 12.85 -1.95
N ASN A 2 -19.28 11.92 -2.33
CA ASN A 2 -19.35 10.56 -1.78
C ASN A 2 -19.06 9.51 -2.87
N ILE A 3 -18.14 8.57 -2.60
CA ILE A 3 -17.75 7.49 -3.48
C ILE A 3 -17.91 6.16 -2.74
N LEU A 4 -18.72 5.27 -3.32
CA LEU A 4 -18.89 3.90 -2.83
C LEU A 4 -17.70 3.03 -3.26
N LEU A 5 -17.01 2.43 -2.30
CA LEU A 5 -15.94 1.47 -2.56
C LEU A 5 -16.54 0.10 -2.92
N LYS A 6 -15.86 -0.64 -3.79
CA LYS A 6 -16.31 -1.95 -4.26
C LYS A 6 -16.35 -2.99 -3.14
N PRO A 7 -17.11 -4.08 -3.32
CA PRO A 7 -17.22 -5.13 -2.31
C PRO A 7 -15.93 -5.84 -1.96
N ASN A 8 -15.07 -6.07 -2.94
CA ASN A 8 -13.79 -6.75 -2.75
C ASN A 8 -12.66 -5.86 -3.28
N ILE A 9 -11.64 -5.67 -2.46
CA ILE A 9 -10.36 -5.07 -2.84
C ILE A 9 -9.27 -6.11 -2.54
N ASP A 10 -8.88 -6.86 -3.56
CA ASP A 10 -7.92 -7.97 -3.50
C ASP A 10 -6.91 -7.87 -4.66
N HIS A 11 -6.21 -8.96 -5.01
CA HIS A 11 -5.16 -8.96 -6.03
C HIS A 11 -5.66 -9.24 -7.46
N ASP A 12 -6.95 -9.05 -7.74
CA ASP A 12 -7.53 -9.28 -9.06
C ASP A 12 -7.62 -8.01 -9.92
N ALA A 13 -7.81 -8.20 -11.23
CA ALA A 13 -7.87 -7.09 -12.18
C ALA A 13 -9.00 -6.11 -11.88
N GLU A 14 -10.17 -6.60 -11.42
CA GLU A 14 -11.32 -5.76 -11.09
C GLU A 14 -11.01 -4.83 -9.90
N SER A 15 -10.29 -5.33 -8.89
CA SER A 15 -9.84 -4.55 -7.74
C SER A 15 -8.89 -3.43 -8.17
N PHE A 16 -7.88 -3.73 -9.00
CA PHE A 16 -6.97 -2.72 -9.53
C PHE A 16 -7.70 -1.70 -10.42
N GLU A 17 -8.62 -2.14 -11.27
CA GLU A 17 -9.44 -1.25 -12.09
C GLU A 17 -10.32 -0.33 -11.24
N SER A 18 -10.90 -0.84 -10.15
CA SER A 18 -11.72 -0.04 -9.24
C SER A 18 -10.92 1.06 -8.52
N LEU A 19 -9.70 0.75 -8.06
CA LEU A 19 -8.80 1.71 -7.45
C LEU A 19 -8.31 2.74 -8.48
N ALA A 20 -7.99 2.31 -9.70
CA ALA A 20 -7.65 3.21 -10.80
C ALA A 20 -8.82 4.12 -11.19
N ALA A 21 -10.06 3.63 -11.15
CA ALA A 21 -11.26 4.42 -11.37
C ALA A 21 -11.46 5.45 -10.25
N LEU A 22 -11.26 5.07 -8.99
CA LEU A 22 -11.28 5.99 -7.85
C LEU A 22 -10.25 7.11 -8.04
N TYR A 23 -9.01 6.78 -8.38
CA TYR A 23 -7.98 7.77 -8.66
C TYR A 23 -8.39 8.70 -9.81
N ASN A 24 -8.84 8.15 -10.94
CA ASN A 24 -9.25 8.94 -12.11
C ASN A 24 -10.44 9.85 -11.84
N HIS A 25 -11.38 9.43 -10.98
CA HIS A 25 -12.53 10.23 -10.60
C HIS A 25 -12.14 11.42 -9.69
N THR A 26 -11.05 11.29 -8.95
CA THR A 26 -10.68 12.24 -7.88
C THR A 26 -9.40 13.04 -8.14
N LYS A 27 -8.65 12.72 -9.21
CA LYS A 27 -7.34 13.33 -9.51
C LYS A 27 -7.37 14.83 -9.79
N GLU A 28 -8.50 15.38 -10.28
CA GLU A 28 -8.65 16.81 -10.58
C GLU A 28 -9.37 17.59 -9.46
N ILE A 29 -9.79 16.91 -8.39
CA ILE A 29 -10.53 17.55 -7.29
C ILE A 29 -9.54 18.20 -6.33
N VAL A 30 -9.89 19.40 -5.86
CA VAL A 30 -9.07 20.24 -4.97
C VAL A 30 -9.99 20.96 -3.98
N PHE A 31 -9.55 21.14 -2.73
CA PHE A 31 -10.28 21.86 -1.68
C PHE A 31 -11.69 21.31 -1.38
N ASP A 32 -11.87 19.98 -1.42
CA ASP A 32 -13.16 19.33 -1.14
C ASP A 32 -13.04 18.25 -0.04
N GLU A 33 -14.18 17.86 0.53
CA GLU A 33 -14.32 16.68 1.37
C GLU A 33 -14.69 15.47 0.50
N ILE A 34 -13.87 14.42 0.54
CA ILE A 34 -14.07 13.19 -0.22
C ILE A 34 -14.38 12.07 0.77
N ILE A 35 -15.65 11.64 0.77
CA ILE A 35 -16.13 10.55 1.59
C ILE A 35 -15.99 9.25 0.79
N ILE A 36 -15.20 8.32 1.30
CA ILE A 36 -15.11 6.95 0.80
C ILE A 36 -15.99 6.07 1.68
N ASP A 37 -17.07 5.60 1.09
CA ASP A 37 -18.08 4.79 1.76
C ASP A 37 -17.80 3.31 1.54
N MET A 38 -17.50 2.59 2.61
CA MET A 38 -17.12 1.17 2.59
C MET A 38 -18.28 0.25 2.98
N ARG A 39 -19.53 0.74 2.96
CA ARG A 39 -20.70 -0.04 3.42
C ARG A 39 -20.93 -1.36 2.66
N GLU A 40 -20.49 -1.44 1.40
CA GLU A 40 -20.59 -2.65 0.59
C GLU A 40 -19.28 -3.46 0.60
N THR A 41 -18.20 -2.93 1.18
CA THR A 41 -16.90 -3.60 1.22
C THR A 41 -16.92 -4.73 2.25
N GLU A 42 -16.82 -5.96 1.74
CA GLU A 42 -16.82 -7.21 2.48
C GLU A 42 -15.39 -7.72 2.70
N TRP A 43 -14.48 -7.44 1.77
CA TRP A 43 -13.08 -7.82 1.83
C TRP A 43 -12.14 -6.70 1.39
N PHE A 44 -11.07 -6.51 2.14
CA PHE A 44 -9.97 -5.61 1.79
C PHE A 44 -8.65 -6.24 2.22
N ALA A 45 -7.80 -6.62 1.26
CA ALA A 45 -6.47 -7.14 1.54
C ALA A 45 -5.56 -6.06 2.12
N ALA A 46 -4.88 -6.35 3.22
CA ALA A 46 -4.10 -5.37 3.98
C ALA A 46 -2.88 -4.85 3.22
N ASP A 47 -2.32 -5.62 2.26
CA ASP A 47 -1.26 -5.16 1.38
C ASP A 47 -1.74 -4.15 0.31
N MET A 48 -3.05 -4.17 -0.02
CA MET A 48 -3.65 -3.21 -0.96
C MET A 48 -3.76 -1.80 -0.35
N CYS A 49 -3.52 -1.63 0.94
CA CYS A 49 -3.35 -0.33 1.57
C CYS A 49 -2.20 0.49 0.96
N ALA A 50 -1.18 -0.15 0.39
CA ALA A 50 -0.11 0.57 -0.31
C ALA A 50 -0.68 1.36 -1.50
N VAL A 51 -1.50 0.73 -2.34
CA VAL A 51 -2.12 1.36 -3.51
C VAL A 51 -3.20 2.35 -3.08
N PHE A 52 -4.08 1.95 -2.18
CA PHE A 52 -5.17 2.81 -1.71
C PHE A 52 -4.64 4.04 -0.95
N GLY A 53 -3.65 3.84 -0.09
CA GLY A 53 -2.96 4.89 0.64
C GLY A 53 -2.25 5.88 -0.28
N ALA A 54 -1.65 5.41 -1.37
CA ALA A 54 -1.09 6.30 -2.40
C ALA A 54 -2.18 7.23 -2.98
N ILE A 55 -3.33 6.66 -3.38
CA ILE A 55 -4.46 7.43 -3.91
C ILE A 55 -4.94 8.47 -2.90
N LEU A 56 -5.19 8.07 -1.65
CA LEU A 56 -5.68 8.98 -0.61
C LEU A 56 -4.65 10.05 -0.25
N HIS A 57 -3.36 9.72 -0.24
CA HIS A 57 -2.29 10.70 -0.04
C HIS A 57 -2.30 11.76 -1.15
N SER A 58 -2.56 11.36 -2.41
CA SER A 58 -2.70 12.31 -3.51
C SER A 58 -3.85 13.31 -3.30
N LEU A 59 -4.94 12.88 -2.67
CA LEU A 59 -6.08 13.76 -2.36
C LEU A 59 -5.65 14.83 -1.35
N GLY A 60 -4.93 14.42 -0.29
CA GLY A 60 -4.39 15.33 0.72
C GLY A 60 -3.41 16.35 0.15
N ASN A 61 -2.54 15.94 -0.79
CA ASN A 61 -1.63 16.86 -1.49
C ASN A 61 -2.38 17.92 -2.32
N ARG A 62 -3.62 17.66 -2.72
CA ARG A 62 -4.53 18.62 -3.38
C ARG A 62 -5.47 19.31 -2.39
N LEU A 63 -5.12 19.33 -1.10
CA LEU A 63 -5.86 20.02 -0.05
C LEU A 63 -7.31 19.52 0.11
N ASN A 64 -7.56 18.25 -0.25
CA ASN A 64 -8.81 17.58 0.05
C ASN A 64 -8.71 16.85 1.38
N GLU A 65 -9.85 16.73 2.06
CA GLU A 65 -10.01 15.87 3.23
C GLU A 65 -10.61 14.53 2.80
N ALA A 66 -9.89 13.42 3.00
CA ALA A 66 -10.41 12.08 2.73
C ALA A 66 -10.94 11.45 4.02
N ARG A 67 -12.22 11.04 4.03
CA ARG A 67 -12.86 10.38 5.17
C ARG A 67 -13.35 8.99 4.79
N LEU A 68 -13.00 8.01 5.61
CA LEU A 68 -13.48 6.63 5.46
C LEU A 68 -14.70 6.43 6.38
N ILE A 69 -15.81 5.93 5.84
CA ILE A 69 -17.03 5.67 6.61
C ILE A 69 -17.57 4.27 6.35
N ASN A 70 -18.40 3.78 7.29
CA ASN A 70 -19.07 2.48 7.20
C ASN A 70 -18.10 1.31 6.98
N ILE A 71 -16.92 1.36 7.60
CA ILE A 71 -15.93 0.28 7.53
C ILE A 71 -16.49 -0.94 8.24
N ASN A 72 -16.47 -2.09 7.57
CA ASN A 72 -16.82 -3.37 8.19
C ASN A 72 -15.86 -3.65 9.36
N PRO A 73 -16.34 -4.10 10.55
CA PRO A 73 -15.47 -4.36 11.70
C PRO A 73 -14.28 -5.29 11.42
N ALA A 74 -14.43 -6.31 10.58
CA ALA A 74 -13.33 -7.21 10.22
C ALA A 74 -12.25 -6.51 9.38
N ILE A 75 -12.67 -5.60 8.50
CA ILE A 75 -11.76 -4.76 7.73
C ILE A 75 -11.10 -3.72 8.64
N GLU A 76 -11.86 -3.08 9.52
CA GLU A 76 -11.32 -2.13 10.49
C GLU A 76 -10.25 -2.77 11.36
N GLU A 77 -10.46 -4.02 11.81
CA GLU A 77 -9.48 -4.76 12.61
C GLU A 77 -8.16 -4.97 11.84
N ILE A 78 -8.21 -5.51 10.62
CA ILE A 78 -7.00 -5.82 9.87
C ILE A 78 -6.25 -4.56 9.41
N LEU A 79 -6.98 -3.49 9.06
CA LEU A 79 -6.39 -2.20 8.69
C LEU A 79 -5.94 -1.37 9.90
N SER A 80 -6.43 -1.68 11.10
CA SER A 80 -5.88 -1.15 12.35
C SER A 80 -4.62 -1.91 12.77
N LYS A 81 -4.52 -3.22 12.50
CA LYS A 81 -3.30 -4.03 12.75
C LYS A 81 -2.11 -3.54 11.92
N ASN A 82 -2.32 -3.36 10.61
CA ASN A 82 -1.26 -2.87 9.72
C ASN A 82 -0.95 -1.36 9.91
N GLY A 83 -1.68 -0.64 10.76
CA GLY A 83 -1.45 0.78 11.04
C GLY A 83 -1.98 1.76 9.98
N PHE A 84 -2.67 1.29 8.95
CA PHE A 84 -3.22 2.15 7.90
C PHE A 84 -4.21 3.17 8.47
N LEU A 85 -5.18 2.72 9.28
CA LEU A 85 -6.24 3.60 9.79
C LEU A 85 -5.77 4.64 10.82
N SER A 86 -4.54 4.53 11.33
CA SER A 86 -3.94 5.56 12.19
C SER A 86 -3.71 6.89 11.49
N HIS A 87 -3.62 6.87 10.16
CA HIS A 87 -3.61 8.09 9.33
C HIS A 87 -4.98 8.77 9.26
N TYR A 88 -6.04 8.09 9.75
CA TYR A 88 -7.43 8.53 9.72
C TYR A 88 -8.07 8.57 11.12
N GLY A 89 -7.24 8.64 12.18
CA GLY A 89 -7.69 8.84 13.55
C GLY A 89 -8.11 7.57 14.30
N VAL A 90 -7.86 6.38 13.75
CA VAL A 90 -8.12 5.10 14.43
C VAL A 90 -6.82 4.54 15.01
N ALA A 91 -6.81 4.22 16.31
CA ALA A 91 -5.61 3.72 16.96
C ALA A 91 -5.13 2.39 16.35
N GLN A 92 -3.83 2.27 16.11
CA GLN A 92 -3.22 0.99 15.73
C GLN A 92 -3.42 -0.03 16.87
N ILE A 93 -3.72 -1.26 16.50
CA ILE A 93 -3.87 -2.38 17.45
C ILE A 93 -2.79 -3.43 17.22
N PRO A 94 -2.43 -4.24 18.25
CA PRO A 94 -1.44 -5.30 18.10
C PRO A 94 -1.85 -6.37 17.08
N ASP A 95 -0.89 -6.81 16.27
CA ASP A 95 -1.04 -7.95 15.37
C ASP A 95 -0.47 -9.23 16.02
N GLU A 96 -1.24 -9.83 16.92
CA GLU A 96 -0.83 -11.02 17.68
C GLU A 96 -0.47 -12.21 16.80
N TRP A 97 -1.04 -12.28 15.60
CA TRP A 97 -0.88 -13.40 14.66
C TRP A 97 0.15 -13.12 13.57
N GLN A 98 0.77 -11.94 13.59
CA GLN A 98 1.77 -11.51 12.61
C GLN A 98 1.29 -11.74 11.17
N THR A 99 0.04 -11.39 10.86
CA THR A 99 -0.54 -11.53 9.52
C THR A 99 -0.39 -10.29 8.66
N THR A 100 0.15 -9.20 9.20
CA THR A 100 0.34 -7.92 8.50
C THR A 100 1.79 -7.45 8.57
N ILE A 101 2.22 -6.72 7.53
CA ILE A 101 3.41 -5.87 7.52
C ILE A 101 2.91 -4.43 7.50
N SER A 102 3.40 -3.59 8.41
CA SER A 102 2.85 -2.25 8.61
C SER A 102 2.87 -1.38 7.36
N TYR A 103 1.81 -0.58 7.20
CA TYR A 103 1.69 0.43 6.16
C TYR A 103 2.58 1.63 6.45
N GLN A 104 3.43 1.93 5.48
CA GLN A 104 4.43 2.98 5.57
C GLN A 104 4.52 3.72 4.24
N ARG A 105 4.64 5.05 4.32
CA ARG A 105 5.07 5.92 3.22
C ARG A 105 6.55 6.27 3.42
N PHE A 106 7.30 6.25 2.33
CA PHE A 106 8.70 6.64 2.27
C PHE A 106 8.85 7.81 1.30
N ASP A 107 9.58 8.85 1.72
CA ASP A 107 10.03 9.89 0.80
C ASP A 107 11.11 9.32 -0.13
N ILE A 108 11.21 9.86 -1.34
CA ILE A 108 12.15 9.38 -2.37
C ILE A 108 13.63 9.49 -1.96
N THR A 109 13.93 10.32 -0.95
CA THR A 109 15.28 10.48 -0.41
C THR A 109 15.59 9.52 0.74
N ASP A 110 14.62 8.72 1.18
CA ASP A 110 14.68 7.97 2.44
C ASP A 110 14.96 6.46 2.26
N GLU A 111 15.95 6.15 1.42
CA GLU A 111 16.38 4.78 1.13
C GLU A 111 16.79 4.02 2.41
N ARG A 112 17.41 4.72 3.37
CA ARG A 112 17.84 4.12 4.65
C ARG A 112 16.65 3.71 5.52
N HIS A 113 15.59 4.50 5.55
CA HIS A 113 14.39 4.14 6.29
C HIS A 113 13.68 2.96 5.65
N PHE A 114 13.58 2.93 4.32
CA PHE A 114 13.07 1.76 3.60
C PHE A 114 13.88 0.50 3.92
N ALA A 115 15.21 0.60 3.96
CA ALA A 115 16.07 -0.52 4.31
C ALA A 115 15.82 -1.07 5.71
N ASN A 116 15.73 -0.17 6.70
CA ASN A 116 15.42 -0.56 8.06
C ASN A 116 14.04 -1.22 8.17
N TYR A 117 13.05 -0.69 7.45
CA TYR A 117 11.70 -1.26 7.40
C TYR A 117 11.69 -2.69 6.84
N ILE A 118 12.41 -2.95 5.74
CA ILE A 118 12.51 -4.30 5.19
C ILE A 118 13.17 -5.26 6.18
N ASP A 119 14.24 -4.83 6.85
CA ASP A 119 14.90 -5.66 7.85
C ASP A 119 14.01 -5.92 9.08
N SER A 120 13.33 -4.90 9.62
CA SER A 120 12.53 -5.03 10.84
C SER A 120 11.17 -5.69 10.63
N GLU A 121 10.45 -5.28 9.59
CA GLU A 121 9.03 -5.65 9.40
C GLU A 121 8.85 -6.86 8.49
N PHE A 122 9.81 -7.15 7.61
CA PHE A 122 9.66 -8.19 6.59
C PHE A 122 10.63 -9.36 6.79
N ILE A 123 11.94 -9.11 6.87
CA ILE A 123 12.94 -10.18 6.81
C ILE A 123 13.08 -10.96 8.11
N ASN A 124 12.98 -10.30 9.26
CA ASN A 124 13.14 -10.93 10.56
C ASN A 124 11.88 -11.66 11.06
N ARG A 125 10.90 -11.85 10.18
CA ARG A 125 9.64 -12.51 10.47
C ARG A 125 9.78 -14.02 10.54
N SER A 126 8.99 -14.66 11.40
CA SER A 126 9.03 -16.11 11.60
C SER A 126 8.49 -16.90 10.41
N GLU A 127 7.66 -16.24 9.59
CA GLU A 127 7.01 -16.80 8.41
C GLU A 127 7.93 -16.82 7.18
N ILE A 128 9.05 -16.10 7.20
CA ILE A 128 10.04 -16.12 6.13
C ILE A 128 10.88 -17.38 6.26
N PRO A 129 10.99 -18.20 5.18
CA PRO A 129 11.82 -19.39 5.22
C PRO A 129 13.27 -19.06 5.56
N GLY A 130 13.90 -19.92 6.36
CA GLY A 130 15.34 -19.80 6.64
C GLY A 130 16.16 -19.84 5.35
N MET A 131 17.03 -18.85 5.17
CA MET A 131 17.91 -18.71 4.02
C MET A 131 19.37 -18.79 4.45
N SER A 132 20.26 -19.21 3.54
CA SER A 132 21.71 -19.02 3.75
C SER A 132 22.05 -17.53 3.66
N ASP A 133 23.16 -17.10 4.26
CA ASP A 133 23.58 -15.69 4.25
C ASP A 133 23.67 -15.10 2.83
N ILE A 134 24.13 -15.90 1.87
CA ILE A 134 24.26 -15.48 0.46
C ILE A 134 22.87 -15.32 -0.18
N LEU A 135 21.94 -16.26 0.09
CA LEU A 135 20.59 -16.18 -0.44
C LEU A 135 19.82 -15.01 0.19
N LEU A 136 19.94 -14.83 1.50
CA LEU A 136 19.31 -13.73 2.22
C LEU A 136 19.79 -12.37 1.69
N LYS A 137 21.10 -12.25 1.44
CA LYS A 137 21.67 -11.04 0.82
C LYS A 137 21.05 -10.79 -0.56
N LYS A 138 20.94 -11.81 -1.41
CA LYS A 138 20.36 -11.67 -2.75
C LYS A 138 18.86 -11.34 -2.70
N PHE A 139 18.13 -11.96 -1.78
CA PHE A 139 16.73 -11.66 -1.53
C PHE A 139 16.51 -10.19 -1.14
N ARG A 140 17.34 -9.67 -0.22
CA ARG A 140 17.38 -8.25 0.14
C ARG A 140 17.61 -7.36 -1.08
N GLU A 141 18.68 -7.63 -1.82
CA GLU A 141 19.04 -6.87 -3.02
C GLU A 141 17.88 -6.81 -4.03
N SER A 142 17.15 -7.91 -4.25
CA SER A 142 15.98 -7.92 -5.15
C SER A 142 14.82 -7.05 -4.67
N ILE A 143 14.54 -7.01 -3.36
CA ILE A 143 13.50 -6.12 -2.81
C ILE A 143 13.93 -4.65 -2.96
N PHE A 144 15.19 -4.34 -2.65
CA PHE A 144 15.74 -3.00 -2.84
C PHE A 144 15.72 -2.54 -4.29
N GLU A 145 15.96 -3.45 -5.24
CA GLU A 145 15.87 -3.14 -6.66
C GLU A 145 14.45 -2.73 -7.07
N ILE A 146 13.40 -3.38 -6.54
CA ILE A 146 12.00 -2.98 -6.79
C ILE A 146 11.76 -1.55 -6.29
N TYR A 147 12.20 -1.23 -5.07
CA TYR A 147 12.07 0.13 -4.52
C TYR A 147 12.89 1.16 -5.30
N SER A 148 14.14 0.82 -5.64
CA SER A 148 15.03 1.69 -6.42
C SER A 148 14.44 1.99 -7.80
N ASN A 149 13.80 0.99 -8.44
CA ASN A 149 13.09 1.19 -9.71
C ASN A 149 11.92 2.16 -9.56
N ALA A 150 11.15 2.08 -8.47
CA ALA A 150 10.09 3.05 -8.21
C ALA A 150 10.68 4.46 -8.08
N VAL A 151 11.71 4.65 -7.25
CA VAL A 151 12.32 5.97 -7.03
C VAL A 151 13.00 6.54 -8.28
N LEU A 152 13.81 5.74 -8.98
CA LEU A 152 14.65 6.21 -10.09
C LEU A 152 13.92 6.29 -11.43
N HIS A 153 12.93 5.43 -11.67
CA HIS A 153 12.33 5.28 -12.99
C HIS A 153 10.89 5.74 -13.09
N SER A 154 10.15 5.84 -11.97
CA SER A 154 8.77 6.30 -12.02
C SER A 154 8.65 7.83 -12.01
N GLN A 155 9.70 8.57 -11.64
CA GLN A 155 9.61 10.03 -11.45
C GLN A 155 8.55 10.42 -10.41
N THR A 156 8.26 9.54 -9.44
CA THR A 156 7.33 9.83 -8.35
C THR A 156 7.84 10.99 -7.49
N ASP A 157 6.96 11.93 -7.18
CA ASP A 157 7.20 13.04 -6.24
C ASP A 157 6.38 12.91 -4.95
N MET A 158 5.38 12.04 -4.94
CA MET A 158 4.52 11.78 -3.78
C MET A 158 5.05 10.71 -2.83
N GLY A 159 6.19 10.11 -3.16
CA GLY A 159 6.84 9.05 -2.39
C GLY A 159 6.44 7.65 -2.85
N VAL A 160 6.84 6.67 -2.03
CA VAL A 160 6.62 5.24 -2.23
C VAL A 160 5.85 4.69 -1.02
N PHE A 161 4.88 3.83 -1.27
CA PHE A 161 3.97 3.27 -0.29
C PHE A 161 4.17 1.77 -0.22
N SER A 162 4.26 1.22 0.99
CA SER A 162 4.46 -0.22 1.15
C SER A 162 3.78 -0.78 2.39
N CYS A 163 3.28 -2.00 2.25
CA CYS A 163 2.79 -2.88 3.29
C CYS A 163 2.73 -4.31 2.74
N GLY A 164 2.27 -5.23 3.57
CA GLY A 164 2.12 -6.62 3.20
C GLY A 164 1.11 -7.36 4.06
N GLN A 165 0.74 -8.55 3.59
CA GLN A 165 -0.13 -9.47 4.28
C GLN A 165 0.40 -10.88 4.14
N PHE A 166 0.44 -11.60 5.26
CA PHE A 166 0.70 -13.03 5.29
C PHE A 166 -0.61 -13.80 5.41
N PHE A 167 -0.75 -14.85 4.60
CA PHE A 167 -1.88 -15.77 4.55
C PHE A 167 -1.43 -17.15 5.06
N PRO A 168 -1.54 -17.43 6.38
CA PRO A 168 -0.96 -18.62 6.99
C PRO A 168 -1.44 -19.93 6.35
N ASN A 169 -2.73 -20.03 6.07
CA ASN A 169 -3.34 -21.22 5.46
C ASN A 169 -2.86 -21.51 4.03
N GLN A 170 -2.22 -20.53 3.39
CA GLN A 170 -1.71 -20.62 2.02
C GLN A 170 -0.18 -20.62 1.97
N GLU A 171 0.49 -20.47 3.11
CA GLU A 171 1.94 -20.25 3.20
C GLU A 171 2.42 -19.15 2.25
N ARG A 172 1.61 -18.08 2.11
CA ARG A 172 1.81 -17.05 1.10
C ARG A 172 1.92 -15.69 1.76
N LEU A 173 3.00 -14.97 1.44
CA LEU A 173 3.19 -13.57 1.82
C LEU A 173 3.10 -12.71 0.57
N ILE A 174 2.29 -11.66 0.65
CA ILE A 174 2.17 -10.64 -0.39
C ILE A 174 2.72 -9.34 0.17
N PHE A 175 3.68 -8.76 -0.53
CA PHE A 175 4.29 -7.48 -0.20
C PHE A 175 4.13 -6.56 -1.40
N THR A 176 3.61 -5.36 -1.14
CA THR A 176 3.22 -4.42 -2.18
C THR A 176 4.05 -3.17 -2.07
N VAL A 177 4.62 -2.73 -3.19
CA VAL A 177 5.29 -1.44 -3.36
C VAL A 177 4.52 -0.67 -4.41
N ALA A 178 4.03 0.52 -4.05
CA ALA A 178 3.23 1.37 -4.92
C ALA A 178 3.78 2.80 -4.94
N ASP A 179 3.64 3.47 -6.07
CA ASP A 179 3.94 4.89 -6.24
C ASP A 179 2.96 5.52 -7.23
N LEU A 180 2.95 6.85 -7.33
CA LEU A 180 2.05 7.61 -8.23
C LEU A 180 2.79 8.26 -9.40
N GLY A 181 3.96 7.74 -9.75
CA GLY A 181 4.75 8.18 -10.88
C GLY A 181 4.25 7.64 -12.23
N VAL A 182 5.11 7.80 -13.23
CA VAL A 182 4.91 7.33 -14.60
C VAL A 182 5.04 5.81 -14.66
N GLY A 183 3.97 5.15 -15.07
CA GLY A 183 3.98 3.69 -15.27
C GLY A 183 4.95 3.22 -16.36
N ILE A 184 5.35 1.95 -16.26
CA ILE A 184 6.35 1.29 -17.12
C ILE A 184 6.06 1.51 -18.63
N ARG A 185 4.82 1.30 -19.07
CA ARG A 185 4.43 1.45 -20.48
C ARG A 185 4.72 2.85 -21.01
N THR A 186 4.36 3.88 -20.25
CA THR A 186 4.59 5.27 -20.63
C THR A 186 6.07 5.60 -20.62
N ASN A 187 6.83 5.06 -19.67
CA ASN A 187 8.28 5.27 -19.60
C ASN A 187 9.01 4.63 -20.79
N ILE A 188 8.71 3.37 -21.13
CA ILE A 188 9.32 2.66 -22.26
C ILE A 188 9.01 3.37 -23.59
N ASN A 189 7.76 3.79 -23.79
CA ASN A 189 7.36 4.51 -25.01
C ASN A 189 8.03 5.89 -25.18
N LYS A 190 8.69 6.45 -24.15
CA LYS A 190 9.49 7.68 -24.30
C LYS A 190 10.89 7.42 -24.88
N TYR A 191 11.40 6.18 -24.76
CA TYR A 191 12.74 5.79 -25.19
C TYR A 191 12.74 4.88 -26.43
N THR A 192 11.57 4.64 -27.03
CA THR A 192 11.38 3.88 -28.27
C THR A 192 10.69 4.75 -29.31
#